data_AF-A0A2A4N9Q3-F1
#
_entry.id   AF-A0A2A4N9Q3-F1
#
_cell.length_a   1.000
_cell.length_b   1.000
_cell.length_c   1.000
_cell.angle_alpha   90.00
_cell.angle_beta   90.00
_cell.angle_gamma   90.00
#
_symmetry.space_group_name_H-M   'P 1'
#
loop_
_entity.id
_entity.type
_entity.pdbx_description
1 polymer ?
#
loop_
_entity_poly.entity_id
_entity_poly.type
_entity_poly.pdbx_seq_one_letter_code
_entity_poly.pdbx_strand_id
1 'polypeptide(L)'
;MEAFIISKKNHKYIITMNLKPIIYAAVRVVLYAIPVVASAMIIKSDAGILIDGGKFGEGSSTEWMQQLFLLLTSLIFILAGVRSKSHKAISYLFGGGALVALIRELDVYFDQIYHGAWFPFAIAVLAIAIFLAYRQKKQIWENLEEFFTTPSFGVFTAGFLGVFVFSRLFGTKKVWRALFDVDKLEPVQRWVKNAVEEGSELFGYTLLFIAAVEFFVYVSRKLKNR
;
A
#
# COMPACT_ATOMS: atom_id res chain seq x y z
N MET A 1 20.70 58.09 19.66
CA MET A 1 20.53 59.52 19.26
C MET A 1 20.57 59.49 17.75
N GLU A 2 19.51 59.69 16.99
CA GLU A 2 18.29 60.47 17.21
C GLU A 2 17.04 59.68 16.84
N ALA A 3 15.92 60.11 17.41
CA ALA A 3 14.60 59.55 17.24
C ALA A 3 13.99 59.98 15.90
N PHE A 4 13.21 59.09 15.29
CA PHE A 4 12.14 59.49 14.39
C PHE A 4 10.83 58.89 14.91
N ILE A 5 10.07 59.71 15.64
CA ILE A 5 8.67 59.44 15.95
C ILE A 5 7.87 59.97 14.77
N ILE A 6 7.31 59.07 13.95
CA ILE A 6 6.12 59.36 13.15
C ILE A 6 5.05 58.32 13.46
N SER A 7 4.00 58.84 14.10
CA SER A 7 2.61 58.42 14.22
C SER A 7 2.15 57.13 13.51
N LYS A 8 1.50 56.26 14.30
CA LYS A 8 0.82 55.03 13.89
C LYS A 8 -0.32 55.31 12.89
N LYS A 9 -0.19 54.78 11.67
CA LYS A 9 -1.25 54.02 10.99
C LYS A 9 -0.66 52.98 10.01
N ASN A 10 0.33 52.22 10.51
CA ASN A 10 0.74 50.91 10.02
C ASN A 10 -0.43 49.93 10.24
N HIS A 11 -0.79 49.00 9.35
CA HIS A 11 -0.06 47.76 9.07
C HIS A 11 -0.32 47.28 7.63
N LYS A 12 0.69 47.32 6.75
CA LYS A 12 0.76 46.38 5.62
C LYS A 12 1.47 45.13 6.12
N TYR A 13 0.72 44.09 6.47
CA TYR A 13 1.31 42.77 6.65
C TYR A 13 1.78 42.28 5.28
N ILE A 14 3.07 42.38 4.99
CA ILE A 14 3.67 41.64 3.88
C ILE A 14 3.74 40.19 4.35
N ILE A 15 2.69 39.42 4.06
CA ILE A 15 2.69 37.97 4.28
C ILE A 15 3.65 37.39 3.23
N THR A 16 4.90 37.17 3.62
CA THR A 16 5.82 36.38 2.80
C THR A 16 5.34 34.94 2.80
N MET A 17 4.77 34.48 1.68
CA MET A 17 4.23 33.13 1.56
C MET A 17 5.37 32.10 1.64
N ASN A 18 5.36 31.23 2.65
CA ASN A 18 6.32 30.14 2.75
C ASN A 18 5.92 29.01 1.77
N LEU A 19 6.59 28.95 0.62
CA LEU A 19 6.29 27.98 -0.44
C LEU A 19 6.79 26.55 -0.16
N LYS A 20 7.65 26.34 0.84
CA LYS A 20 8.28 25.03 1.08
C LYS A 20 7.26 23.90 1.27
N PRO A 21 6.20 24.03 2.10
CA PRO A 21 5.22 22.97 2.30
C PRO A 21 4.48 22.59 1.00
N ILE A 22 4.19 23.59 0.16
CA ILE A 22 3.51 23.40 -1.13
C ILE A 22 4.41 22.60 -2.08
N ILE A 23 5.69 22.98 -2.17
CA ILE A 23 6.67 22.27 -3.00
C ILE A 23 6.84 20.82 -2.52
N TYR A 24 6.93 20.60 -1.19
CA TYR A 24 7.01 19.25 -0.64
C TYR A 24 5.78 18.39 -0.96
N ALA A 25 4.59 18.98 -0.90
CA ALA A 25 3.36 18.30 -1.28
C ALA A 25 3.34 17.96 -2.78
N ALA A 26 3.73 18.90 -3.65
CA ALA A 26 3.80 18.68 -5.09
C ALA A 26 4.78 17.56 -5.46
N VAL A 27 5.99 17.58 -4.88
CA VAL A 27 6.99 16.51 -5.10
C VAL A 27 6.45 15.16 -4.62
N ARG A 28 5.76 15.10 -3.47
CA ARG A 28 5.13 13.87 -3.00
C ARG A 28 4.11 13.30 -3.98
N VAL A 29 3.24 14.15 -4.53
CA VAL A 29 2.24 13.71 -5.53
C VAL A 29 2.93 13.13 -6.76
N VAL A 30 3.98 13.78 -7.26
CA VAL A 30 4.76 13.26 -8.40
C VAL A 30 5.39 11.91 -8.07
N LEU A 31 5.97 11.76 -6.87
CA LEU A 31 6.56 10.49 -6.44
C LEU A 31 5.53 9.37 -6.31
N TYR A 32 4.30 9.67 -5.85
CA TYR A 32 3.22 8.67 -5.78
C TYR A 32 2.67 8.31 -7.16
N ALA A 33 2.70 9.25 -8.10
CA ALA A 33 2.23 9.01 -9.46
C ALA A 33 3.11 7.96 -10.18
N ILE A 34 4.40 7.86 -9.85
CA ILE A 34 5.32 6.90 -10.49
C ILE A 34 4.84 5.45 -10.35
N PRO A 35 4.67 4.88 -9.14
CA PRO A 35 4.21 3.50 -9.00
C PRO A 35 2.77 3.31 -9.48
N VAL A 36 1.90 4.33 -9.37
CA VAL A 36 0.52 4.26 -9.90
C VAL A 36 0.51 4.16 -11.43
N VAL A 37 1.31 4.98 -12.11
CA VAL A 37 1.43 4.95 -13.58
C VAL A 37 2.09 3.65 -14.02
N ALA A 38 3.09 3.14 -13.30
CA ALA A 38 3.69 1.83 -13.57
C ALA A 38 2.64 0.71 -13.49
N SER A 39 1.82 0.67 -12.43
CA SER A 39 0.72 -0.28 -12.28
C SER A 39 -0.29 -0.20 -13.44
N ALA A 40 -0.71 1.01 -13.80
CA ALA A 40 -1.66 1.22 -14.90
C ALA A 40 -1.09 0.78 -16.25
N MET A 41 0.21 1.00 -16.50
CA MET A 41 0.89 0.56 -17.72
C MET A 41 0.98 -0.96 -17.79
N ILE A 42 1.27 -1.63 -16.68
CA ILE A 42 1.29 -3.10 -16.61
C ILE A 42 -0.10 -3.69 -16.88
N ILE A 43 -1.14 -3.16 -16.23
CA ILE A 43 -2.53 -3.61 -16.46
C ILE A 43 -2.90 -3.44 -17.94
N LYS A 44 -2.56 -2.29 -18.53
CA LYS A 44 -2.81 -2.03 -19.96
C LYS A 44 -2.07 -3.02 -20.85
N SER A 45 -0.84 -3.39 -20.51
CA SER A 45 -0.05 -4.37 -21.25
C SER A 45 -0.69 -5.76 -21.18
N ASP A 46 -1.03 -6.23 -19.97
CA ASP A 46 -1.61 -7.56 -19.76
C ASP A 46 -2.99 -7.73 -20.40
N ALA A 47 -3.75 -6.64 -20.59
CA ALA A 47 -5.04 -6.69 -21.28
C ALA A 47 -4.95 -7.21 -22.73
N GLY A 48 -3.77 -7.14 -23.35
CA GLY A 48 -3.50 -7.65 -24.69
C GLY A 48 -2.95 -9.08 -24.75
N ILE A 49 -2.61 -9.68 -23.60
CA ILE A 49 -1.84 -10.93 -23.52
C ILE A 49 -2.71 -12.05 -22.93
N LEU A 50 -2.56 -13.27 -23.45
CA LEU A 50 -3.13 -14.47 -22.87
C LEU A 50 -2.04 -15.24 -22.14
N ILE A 51 -2.26 -15.50 -20.85
CA ILE A 51 -1.37 -16.24 -19.95
C ILE A 51 -2.23 -17.31 -19.26
N ASP A 52 -1.75 -18.56 -19.26
CA ASP A 52 -2.47 -19.72 -18.71
C ASP A 52 -3.93 -19.86 -19.20
N GLY A 53 -4.14 -19.68 -20.51
CA GLY A 53 -5.47 -19.82 -21.13
C GLY A 53 -6.44 -18.67 -20.84
N GLY A 54 -6.02 -17.58 -20.18
CA GLY A 54 -6.86 -16.42 -19.89
C GLY A 54 -6.13 -15.07 -19.94
N LYS A 55 -6.87 -13.97 -19.92
CA LYS A 55 -6.30 -12.64 -19.64
C LYS A 55 -6.25 -12.44 -18.12
N PHE A 56 -5.17 -11.83 -17.63
CA PHE A 56 -4.93 -11.68 -16.18
C PHE A 56 -5.05 -13.03 -15.46
N GLY A 57 -4.34 -14.04 -15.99
CA GLY A 57 -4.18 -15.34 -15.37
C GLY A 57 -2.90 -15.42 -14.54
N GLU A 58 -2.68 -16.59 -13.95
CA GLU A 58 -1.53 -16.87 -13.09
C GLU A 58 -0.20 -16.63 -13.84
N GLY A 59 0.72 -15.92 -13.19
CA GLY A 59 2.00 -15.51 -13.76
C GLY A 59 1.94 -14.28 -14.66
N SER A 60 0.82 -13.55 -14.67
CA SER A 60 0.72 -12.26 -15.38
C SER A 60 1.68 -11.20 -14.82
N SER A 61 2.05 -10.22 -15.65
CA SER A 61 2.91 -9.11 -15.20
C SER A 61 2.29 -8.34 -14.03
N THR A 62 0.96 -8.31 -13.99
CA THR A 62 0.14 -7.75 -12.91
C THR A 62 0.45 -8.48 -11.60
N GLU A 63 0.36 -9.81 -11.56
CA GLU A 63 0.70 -10.61 -10.36
C GLU A 63 2.16 -10.44 -9.94
N TRP A 64 3.11 -10.44 -10.89
CA TRP A 64 4.52 -10.19 -10.56
C TRP A 64 4.72 -8.83 -9.89
N MET A 65 4.03 -7.79 -10.37
CA MET A 65 4.10 -6.46 -9.78
C MET A 65 3.39 -6.41 -8.41
N GLN A 66 2.29 -7.12 -8.22
CA GLN A 66 1.63 -7.27 -6.91
C GLN A 66 2.60 -7.89 -5.89
N GLN A 67 3.26 -9.00 -6.25
CA GLN A 67 4.26 -9.67 -5.42
C GLN A 67 5.44 -8.75 -5.09
N LEU A 68 5.95 -8.00 -6.07
CA LEU A 68 7.01 -7.02 -5.87
C LEU A 68 6.60 -5.93 -4.88
N PHE A 69 5.42 -5.34 -5.04
CA PHE A 69 4.94 -4.31 -4.11
C PHE A 69 4.71 -4.84 -2.71
N LEU A 70 4.18 -6.05 -2.56
CA LEU A 70 4.04 -6.69 -1.25
C LEU A 70 5.39 -6.94 -0.58
N LEU A 71 6.38 -7.44 -1.33
CA LEU A 71 7.74 -7.62 -0.84
C LEU A 71 8.35 -6.29 -0.39
N LEU A 72 8.29 -5.25 -1.23
CA LEU A 72 8.82 -3.93 -0.90
C LEU A 72 8.09 -3.30 0.30
N THR A 73 6.77 -3.41 0.35
CA THR A 73 5.95 -2.97 1.48
C THR A 73 6.41 -3.63 2.78
N SER A 74 6.58 -4.95 2.77
CA SER A 74 7.05 -5.71 3.91
C SER A 74 8.43 -5.24 4.38
N LEU A 75 9.39 -5.16 3.45
CA LEU A 75 10.76 -4.74 3.74
C LEU A 75 10.81 -3.32 4.31
N ILE A 76 10.09 -2.37 3.72
CA ILE A 76 10.11 -0.97 4.15
C ILE A 76 9.54 -0.81 5.57
N PHE A 77 8.42 -1.49 5.88
CA PHE A 77 7.89 -1.47 7.25
C PHE A 77 8.87 -2.09 8.24
N ILE A 78 9.46 -3.25 7.93
CA ILE A 78 10.46 -3.89 8.80
C ILE A 78 11.67 -2.96 9.00
N LEU A 79 12.16 -2.31 7.94
CA LEU A 79 13.26 -1.33 8.00
C LEU A 79 12.91 -0.13 8.87
N ALA A 80 11.67 0.36 8.84
CA ALA A 80 11.20 1.43 9.73
C ALA A 80 11.31 1.01 11.21
N GLY A 81 10.93 -0.23 11.53
CA GLY A 81 11.03 -0.81 12.87
C GLY A 81 12.47 -1.05 13.33
N VAL A 82 13.35 -1.47 12.42
CA VAL A 82 14.80 -1.59 12.70
C VAL A 82 15.40 -0.21 12.98
N ARG A 83 15.01 0.80 12.20
CA ARG A 83 15.53 2.17 12.30
C ARG A 83 15.06 2.89 13.56
N SER A 84 13.82 2.69 13.99
CA SER A 84 13.26 3.36 15.17
C SER A 84 12.82 2.38 16.25
N LYS A 85 13.56 2.40 17.38
CA LYS A 85 13.25 1.58 18.56
C LYS A 85 11.85 1.82 19.12
N SER A 86 11.27 3.01 18.90
CA SER A 86 9.92 3.36 19.37
C SER A 86 8.81 2.75 18.51
N HIS A 87 9.05 2.46 17.22
CA HIS A 87 8.01 2.07 16.25
C HIS A 87 8.04 0.57 15.88
N LYS A 88 8.75 -0.26 16.65
CA LYS A 88 8.98 -1.66 16.33
C LYS A 88 7.67 -2.45 16.23
N ALA A 89 6.77 -2.27 17.18
CA ALA A 89 5.57 -3.08 17.28
C ALA A 89 4.69 -2.98 16.02
N ILE A 90 4.34 -1.76 15.61
CA ILE A 90 3.49 -1.52 14.44
C ILE A 90 4.20 -1.88 13.12
N SER A 91 5.51 -1.62 13.05
CA SER A 91 6.35 -1.96 11.91
C SER A 91 6.37 -3.46 11.63
N TYR A 92 6.49 -4.29 12.68
CA TYR A 92 6.48 -5.74 12.52
C TYR A 92 5.10 -6.29 12.20
N LEU A 93 4.02 -5.68 12.72
CA LEU A 93 2.65 -6.06 12.35
C LEU A 93 2.35 -5.77 10.88
N PHE A 94 2.64 -4.55 10.40
CA PHE A 94 2.36 -4.18 9.01
C PHE A 94 3.32 -4.88 8.03
N GLY A 95 4.61 -4.96 8.37
CA GLY A 95 5.58 -5.68 7.55
C GLY A 95 5.30 -7.18 7.47
N GLY A 96 4.95 -7.79 8.61
CA GLY A 96 4.53 -9.20 8.68
C GLY A 96 3.22 -9.46 7.94
N GLY A 97 2.22 -8.59 8.10
CA GLY A 97 0.95 -8.68 7.37
C GLY A 97 1.12 -8.62 5.85
N ALA A 98 1.97 -7.71 5.36
CA ALA A 98 2.33 -7.65 3.94
C ALA A 98 3.05 -8.93 3.47
N LEU A 99 3.90 -9.53 4.31
CA LEU A 99 4.57 -10.79 3.99
C LEU A 99 3.60 -11.98 3.97
N VAL A 100 2.59 -11.99 4.84
CA VAL A 100 1.50 -12.98 4.80
C VAL A 100 0.71 -12.85 3.50
N ALA A 101 0.37 -11.62 3.10
CA ALA A 101 -0.28 -11.38 1.81
C ALA A 101 0.61 -11.83 0.64
N LEU A 102 1.93 -11.60 0.70
CA LEU A 102 2.86 -12.09 -0.32
C LEU A 102 2.85 -13.62 -0.44
N ILE A 103 2.87 -14.33 0.70
CA ILE A 103 2.79 -15.80 0.70
C ILE A 103 1.47 -16.27 0.07
N ARG A 104 0.37 -15.54 0.31
CA ARG A 104 -0.92 -15.83 -0.33
C ARG A 104 -0.85 -15.64 -1.86
N GLU A 105 -0.21 -14.59 -2.37
CA GLU A 105 -0.07 -14.41 -3.84
C GLU A 105 0.95 -15.36 -4.49
N LEU A 106 1.73 -16.09 -3.68
CA LEU A 106 2.63 -17.12 -4.14
C LEU A 106 2.01 -18.53 -4.00
N ASP A 107 0.72 -18.62 -3.70
CA ASP A 107 0.03 -19.90 -3.42
C ASP A 107 0.23 -20.93 -4.52
N VAL A 108 0.14 -20.54 -5.79
CA VAL A 108 0.40 -21.39 -6.97
C VAL A 108 1.77 -22.07 -6.90
N TYR A 109 2.81 -21.37 -6.44
CA TYR A 109 4.16 -21.93 -6.31
C TYR A 109 4.28 -22.89 -5.13
N PHE A 110 3.62 -22.57 -4.00
CA PHE A 110 3.58 -23.47 -2.85
C PHE A 110 2.77 -24.74 -3.14
N ASP A 111 1.69 -24.62 -3.91
CA ASP A 111 0.78 -25.71 -4.24
C ASP A 111 1.44 -26.80 -5.10
N GLN A 112 2.65 -26.55 -5.63
CA GLN A 112 3.52 -27.58 -6.21
C GLN A 112 3.99 -28.64 -5.19
N ILE A 113 3.97 -28.32 -3.89
CA ILE A 113 4.29 -29.27 -2.81
C ILE A 113 3.04 -30.10 -2.48
N TYR A 114 1.94 -29.44 -2.13
CA TYR A 114 0.60 -29.99 -1.97
C TYR A 114 -0.43 -28.84 -1.98
N HIS A 115 -1.68 -29.12 -2.33
CA HIS A 115 -2.73 -28.09 -2.36
C HIS A 115 -2.90 -27.38 -0.99
N GLY A 116 -2.76 -26.07 -0.98
CA GLY A 116 -2.84 -25.24 0.22
C GLY A 116 -1.54 -25.19 1.04
N ALA A 117 -0.40 -25.60 0.46
CA ALA A 117 0.87 -25.64 1.19
C ALA A 117 1.37 -24.28 1.66
N TRP A 118 0.88 -23.18 1.09
CA TRP A 118 1.19 -21.82 1.52
C TRP A 118 0.68 -21.52 2.94
N PHE A 119 -0.41 -22.16 3.37
CA PHE A 119 -1.13 -21.81 4.60
C PHE A 119 -0.26 -21.95 5.87
N PRO A 120 0.47 -23.06 6.12
CA PRO A 120 1.37 -23.14 7.28
C PRO A 120 2.47 -22.08 7.29
N PHE A 121 3.02 -21.71 6.13
CA PHE A 121 4.03 -20.66 6.05
C PHE A 121 3.44 -19.29 6.40
N ALA A 122 2.25 -18.99 5.88
CA ALA A 122 1.53 -17.77 6.21
C ALA A 122 1.24 -17.67 7.72
N ILE A 123 0.77 -18.75 8.35
CA ILE A 123 0.51 -18.79 9.79
C ILE A 123 1.81 -18.65 10.60
N ALA A 124 2.91 -19.29 10.19
CA ALA A 124 4.20 -19.15 10.86
C ALA A 124 4.69 -17.69 10.84
N VAL A 125 4.62 -17.02 9.69
CA VAL A 125 4.99 -15.60 9.56
C VAL A 125 4.08 -14.72 10.42
N LEU A 126 2.76 -14.96 10.39
CA LEU A 126 1.81 -14.22 11.21
C LEU A 126 2.12 -14.36 12.71
N ALA A 127 2.39 -15.59 13.17
CA ALA A 127 2.75 -15.87 14.55
C ALA A 127 4.05 -15.16 14.96
N ILE A 128 5.07 -15.16 14.11
CA ILE A 128 6.32 -14.44 14.34
C ILE A 128 6.08 -12.94 14.43
N ALA A 129 5.31 -12.36 13.51
CA ALA A 129 4.99 -10.93 13.50
C ALA A 129 4.26 -10.51 14.79
N ILE A 130 3.24 -11.27 15.20
CA ILE A 130 2.51 -11.05 16.45
C ILE A 130 3.44 -11.20 17.65
N PHE A 131 4.29 -12.23 17.69
CA PHE A 131 5.24 -12.43 18.78
C PHE A 131 6.23 -11.27 18.91
N LEU A 132 6.81 -10.81 17.80
CA LEU A 132 7.73 -9.67 17.78
C LEU A 132 7.04 -8.38 18.23
N ALA A 133 5.79 -8.15 17.81
CA ALA A 133 5.00 -7.02 18.27
C ALA A 133 4.65 -7.13 19.76
N TYR A 134 4.30 -8.32 20.24
CA TYR A 134 3.99 -8.60 21.65
C TYR A 134 5.19 -8.33 22.57
N ARG A 135 6.42 -8.65 22.13
CA ARG A 135 7.64 -8.28 22.88
C ARG A 135 7.80 -6.77 23.08
N GLN A 136 7.15 -5.96 22.23
CA GLN A 136 7.13 -4.50 22.29
C GLN A 136 5.74 -3.96 22.65
N LYS A 137 4.90 -4.74 23.34
CA LYS A 137 3.49 -4.41 23.62
C LYS A 137 3.26 -3.04 24.26
N LYS A 138 4.21 -2.55 25.07
CA LYS A 138 4.14 -1.22 25.68
C LYS A 138 4.05 -0.09 24.64
N GLN A 139 4.58 -0.31 23.44
CA GLN A 139 4.62 0.65 22.35
C GLN A 139 3.39 0.58 21.44
N ILE A 140 2.54 -0.46 21.53
CA ILE A 140 1.49 -0.70 20.52
C ILE A 140 0.51 0.48 20.45
N TRP A 141 -0.02 0.90 21.60
CA TRP A 141 -1.02 1.96 21.65
C TRP A 141 -0.44 3.33 21.25
N GLU A 142 0.73 3.67 21.78
CA GLU A 142 1.44 4.91 21.43
C GLU A 142 1.76 4.95 19.92
N ASN A 143 2.21 3.84 19.33
CA ASN A 143 2.48 3.75 17.91
C ASN A 143 1.23 3.86 17.05
N LEU A 144 0.11 3.29 17.49
CA LEU A 144 -1.16 3.38 16.77
C LEU A 144 -1.70 4.81 16.78
N GLU A 145 -1.73 5.45 17.95
CA GLU A 145 -2.12 6.85 18.08
C GLU A 145 -1.26 7.74 17.17
N GLU A 146 0.05 7.56 17.22
CA GLU A 146 0.98 8.28 16.37
C GLU A 146 0.70 8.02 14.88
N PHE A 147 0.55 6.75 14.49
CA PHE A 147 0.29 6.35 13.10
C PHE A 147 -0.98 6.98 12.54
N PHE A 148 -2.06 7.04 13.33
CA PHE A 148 -3.33 7.63 12.91
C PHE A 148 -3.24 9.13 12.58
N THR A 149 -2.24 9.83 13.13
CA THR A 149 -1.99 11.24 12.80
C THR A 149 -1.14 11.43 11.53
N THR A 150 -0.63 10.34 10.94
CA THR A 150 0.23 10.41 9.76
C THR A 150 -0.55 10.30 8.45
N PRO A 151 -0.07 10.93 7.36
CA PRO A 151 -0.61 10.69 6.01
C PRO A 151 -0.58 9.21 5.60
N SER A 152 0.37 8.44 6.14
CA SER A 152 0.49 7.01 5.88
C SER A 152 -0.76 6.23 6.28
N PHE A 153 -1.47 6.63 7.33
CA PHE A 153 -2.67 5.90 7.78
C PHE A 153 -3.78 5.95 6.73
N GLY A 154 -4.10 7.13 6.19
CA GLY A 154 -5.14 7.27 5.18
C GLY A 154 -4.85 6.47 3.92
N VAL A 155 -3.60 6.51 3.44
CA VAL A 155 -3.16 5.74 2.26
C VAL A 155 -3.14 4.24 2.55
N PHE A 156 -2.68 3.82 3.74
CA PHE A 156 -2.70 2.42 4.16
C PHE A 156 -4.12 1.87 4.19
N THR A 157 -5.05 2.57 4.84
CA THR A 157 -6.46 2.16 4.95
C THR A 157 -7.11 2.10 3.57
N ALA A 158 -6.85 3.07 2.69
CA ALA A 158 -7.34 3.04 1.31
C ALA A 158 -6.81 1.82 0.53
N GLY A 159 -5.51 1.52 0.64
CA GLY A 159 -4.91 0.33 0.03
C GLY A 159 -5.47 -0.97 0.60
N PHE A 160 -5.54 -1.08 1.93
CA PHE A 160 -6.05 -2.24 2.64
C PHE A 160 -7.50 -2.55 2.25
N LEU A 161 -8.39 -1.55 2.29
CA LEU A 161 -9.78 -1.72 1.87
C LEU A 161 -9.88 -1.98 0.36
N GLY A 162 -9.00 -1.39 -0.44
CA GLY A 162 -8.89 -1.64 -1.89
C GLY A 162 -8.66 -3.12 -2.20
N VAL A 163 -7.67 -3.74 -1.55
CA VAL A 163 -7.34 -5.16 -1.74
C VAL A 163 -8.32 -6.08 -1.05
N PHE A 164 -8.57 -5.91 0.24
CA PHE A 164 -9.25 -6.96 1.01
C PHE A 164 -10.77 -6.87 0.98
N VAL A 165 -11.32 -5.75 0.51
CA VAL A 165 -12.77 -5.51 0.48
C VAL A 165 -13.23 -5.20 -0.94
N PHE A 166 -12.70 -4.15 -1.56
CA PHE A 166 -13.19 -3.66 -2.84
C PHE A 166 -12.92 -4.66 -3.97
N SER A 167 -11.68 -5.16 -4.13
CA SER A 167 -11.35 -6.10 -5.20
C SER A 167 -12.22 -7.35 -5.13
N ARG A 168 -12.47 -7.86 -3.92
CA ARG A 168 -13.24 -9.10 -3.70
C ARG A 168 -14.71 -8.94 -4.01
N LEU A 169 -15.29 -7.76 -3.74
CA LEU A 169 -16.67 -7.46 -4.11
C LEU A 169 -16.81 -7.17 -5.61
N PHE A 170 -15.87 -6.40 -6.17
CA PHE A 170 -15.89 -5.97 -7.56
C PHE A 170 -15.51 -7.09 -8.55
N GLY A 171 -14.62 -8.00 -8.12
CA GLY A 171 -14.22 -9.21 -8.82
C GLY A 171 -15.25 -10.35 -8.75
N THR A 172 -16.45 -10.15 -8.18
CA THR A 172 -17.43 -11.25 -8.16
C THR A 172 -18.05 -11.51 -9.52
N LYS A 173 -18.24 -12.80 -9.88
CA LYS A 173 -18.94 -13.19 -11.12
C LYS A 173 -20.35 -12.59 -11.23
N LYS A 174 -21.02 -12.30 -10.10
CA LYS A 174 -22.38 -11.76 -10.06
C LYS A 174 -22.48 -10.37 -10.68
N VAL A 175 -21.50 -9.49 -10.41
CA VAL A 175 -21.45 -8.13 -11.00
C VAL A 175 -21.42 -8.21 -12.53
N TRP A 176 -20.52 -9.05 -13.05
CA TRP A 176 -20.29 -9.16 -14.49
C TRP A 176 -21.41 -9.93 -15.20
N ARG A 177 -22.04 -10.93 -14.56
CA ARG A 177 -23.27 -11.55 -15.09
C ARG A 177 -24.38 -10.54 -15.29
N ALA A 178 -24.66 -9.74 -14.25
CA ALA A 178 -25.71 -8.74 -14.29
C ALA A 178 -25.44 -7.65 -15.33
N LEU A 179 -24.17 -7.24 -15.50
CA LEU A 179 -23.81 -6.19 -16.46
C LEU A 179 -23.99 -6.62 -17.93
N PHE A 180 -23.63 -7.86 -18.24
CA PHE A 180 -23.69 -8.39 -19.61
C PHE A 180 -25.02 -9.10 -19.94
N ASP A 181 -25.93 -9.21 -18.97
CA ASP A 181 -27.26 -9.84 -19.11
C ASP A 181 -27.22 -11.25 -19.70
N VAL A 182 -26.28 -12.07 -19.24
CA VAL A 182 -26.11 -13.46 -19.72
C VAL A 182 -25.87 -14.45 -18.58
N ASP A 183 -26.53 -15.60 -18.68
CA ASP A 183 -26.46 -16.68 -17.69
C ASP A 183 -25.19 -17.54 -17.81
N LYS A 184 -24.60 -17.64 -19.00
CA LYS A 184 -23.38 -18.41 -19.27
C LYS A 184 -22.19 -17.48 -19.55
N LEU A 185 -21.21 -17.50 -18.65
CA LEU A 185 -19.92 -16.83 -18.78
C LEU A 185 -18.95 -17.67 -19.61
N GLU A 186 -18.71 -17.26 -20.85
CA GLU A 186 -17.63 -17.77 -21.71
C GLU A 186 -16.81 -16.57 -22.24
N PRO A 187 -15.54 -16.78 -22.58
CA PRO A 187 -14.35 -16.33 -21.85
C PRO A 187 -14.23 -14.83 -21.54
N VAL A 188 -14.90 -13.96 -22.30
CA VAL A 188 -14.78 -12.49 -22.19
C VAL A 188 -15.16 -11.99 -20.80
N GLN A 189 -16.27 -12.48 -20.25
CA GLN A 189 -16.71 -12.04 -18.92
C GLN A 189 -15.76 -12.53 -17.81
N ARG A 190 -15.12 -13.70 -17.98
CA ARG A 190 -14.08 -14.18 -17.05
C ARG A 190 -12.85 -13.28 -17.13
N TRP A 191 -12.45 -12.86 -18.32
CA TRP A 191 -11.33 -11.93 -18.52
C TRP A 191 -11.61 -10.56 -17.91
N VAL A 192 -12.82 -10.02 -18.07
CA VAL A 192 -13.18 -8.73 -17.44
C VAL A 192 -13.18 -8.87 -15.92
N LYS A 193 -13.78 -9.93 -15.39
CA LYS A 193 -13.81 -10.23 -13.96
C LYS A 193 -12.38 -10.34 -13.39
N ASN A 194 -11.48 -11.06 -14.04
CA ASN A 194 -10.09 -11.15 -13.62
C ASN A 194 -9.37 -9.80 -13.76
N ALA A 195 -9.53 -9.09 -14.87
CA ALA A 195 -8.91 -7.78 -15.09
C ALA A 195 -9.26 -6.77 -13.98
N VAL A 196 -10.52 -6.77 -13.53
CA VAL A 196 -10.92 -5.88 -12.43
C VAL A 196 -10.45 -6.36 -11.06
N GLU A 197 -10.43 -7.67 -10.81
CA GLU A 197 -9.95 -8.23 -9.56
C GLU A 197 -8.45 -7.95 -9.44
N GLU A 198 -7.65 -8.46 -10.37
CA GLU A 198 -6.20 -8.30 -10.40
C GLU A 198 -5.76 -6.83 -10.50
N GLY A 199 -6.46 -6.04 -11.32
CA GLY A 199 -6.16 -4.62 -11.49
C GLY A 199 -6.44 -3.80 -10.23
N SER A 200 -7.54 -4.09 -9.52
CA SER A 200 -7.87 -3.39 -8.28
C SER A 200 -7.01 -3.87 -7.09
N GLU A 201 -6.61 -5.14 -7.06
CA GLU A 201 -5.63 -5.66 -6.10
C GLU A 201 -4.27 -4.99 -6.30
N LEU A 202 -3.77 -4.93 -7.54
CA LEU A 202 -2.51 -4.24 -7.84
C LEU A 202 -2.56 -2.76 -7.44
N PHE A 203 -3.66 -2.07 -7.71
CA PHE A 203 -3.82 -0.69 -7.26
C PHE A 203 -3.81 -0.57 -5.72
N GLY A 204 -4.51 -1.46 -5.03
CA GLY A 204 -4.49 -1.50 -3.56
C GLY A 204 -3.10 -1.77 -2.99
N TYR A 205 -2.34 -2.71 -3.55
CA TYR A 205 -0.94 -2.97 -3.17
C TYR A 205 -0.02 -1.80 -3.48
N THR A 206 -0.27 -1.07 -4.57
CA THR A 206 0.44 0.18 -4.88
C THR A 206 0.25 1.20 -3.76
N LEU A 207 -0.97 1.36 -3.25
CA LEU A 207 -1.25 2.25 -2.12
C LEU A 207 -0.59 1.76 -0.82
N LEU A 208 -0.59 0.47 -0.54
CA LEU A 208 0.13 -0.08 0.62
C LEU A 208 1.64 0.18 0.55
N PHE A 209 2.23 0.06 -0.64
CA PHE A 209 3.64 0.40 -0.87
C PHE A 209 3.91 1.89 -0.61
N ILE A 210 3.06 2.79 -1.14
CA ILE A 210 3.17 4.24 -0.87
C ILE A 210 3.05 4.52 0.63
N ALA A 211 2.11 3.87 1.32
CA ALA A 211 1.95 4.01 2.75
C ALA A 211 3.21 3.58 3.52
N ALA A 212 3.83 2.44 3.15
CA ALA A 212 5.07 2.00 3.76
C ALA A 212 6.20 3.04 3.61
N VAL A 213 6.36 3.61 2.40
CA VAL A 213 7.33 4.67 2.13
C VAL A 213 7.04 5.90 2.99
N GLU A 214 5.79 6.34 3.07
CA GLU A 214 5.37 7.50 3.87
C GLU A 214 5.65 7.30 5.36
N PHE A 215 5.35 6.10 5.88
CA PHE A 215 5.66 5.74 7.26
C PHE A 215 7.17 5.75 7.52
N PHE A 216 7.97 5.21 6.61
CA PHE A 216 9.43 5.21 6.74
C PHE A 216 10.02 6.64 6.72
N VAL A 217 9.51 7.50 5.85
CA VAL A 217 9.91 8.92 5.79
C VAL A 217 9.53 9.64 7.09
N TYR A 218 8.32 9.40 7.59
CA TYR A 218 7.85 9.96 8.86
C TYR A 218 8.77 9.58 10.03
N VAL A 219 9.02 8.27 10.19
CA VAL A 219 9.91 7.74 11.22
C VAL A 219 11.33 8.32 11.10
N SER A 220 11.85 8.42 9.88
CA SER A 220 13.19 8.95 9.62
C SER A 220 13.31 10.43 9.96
N ARG A 221 12.28 11.25 9.68
CA ARG A 221 12.25 12.67 10.05
C ARG A 221 12.16 12.85 11.55
N LYS A 222 11.33 12.06 12.23
CA LYS A 222 11.18 12.13 13.68
C LYS A 222 12.49 11.83 14.42
N LEU A 223 13.29 10.88 13.92
CA LEU A 223 14.61 10.58 14.47
C LEU A 223 15.64 11.69 14.25
N LYS A 224 15.54 12.47 13.17
CA LYS A 224 16.45 13.62 12.91
C LYS A 224 16.13 14.83 13.80
N ASN A 225 14.89 14.93 14.26
CA ASN A 225 14.41 16.04 15.10
C ASN A 225 14.48 15.72 16.61
N ARG A 226 15.04 14.57 16.99
CA ARG A 226 15.36 14.19 18.38
C ARG A 226 16.85 14.41 18.62
#